data_AF-A0A9N9PGF1-F1
#
_entry.id   AF-A0A9N9PGF1-F1
#
_cell.length_a   1.000
_cell.length_b   1.000
_cell.length_c   1.000
_cell.angle_alpha   90.00
_cell.angle_beta   90.00
_cell.angle_gamma   90.00
#
_symmetry.space_group_name_H-M   'P 1'
#
loop_
_entity.id
_entity.type
_entity.pdbx_description
1 polymer ?
#
loop_
_entity_poly.entity_id
_entity_poly.type
_entity_poly.pdbx_seq_one_letter_code
_entity_poly.pdbx_strand_id
1 'polypeptide(L)'
;GYTMMDIFLREIRQVVDGELLIIRLGTCDSIGNPNIGDVIVPSGAFSVTRNYDYFIRGVDTVDCLPIVDNPYNISKVAYGDEELCRVLEIELTHALYPSPIYTCLNA
;
A
#
# COMPACT_ATOMS: atom_id res chain seq x y z
N GLY A 1 -2.64 7.81 -5.66
CA GLY A 1 -1.90 6.99 -6.63
C GLY A 1 -0.43 6.93 -6.25
N TYR A 2 0.26 5.83 -6.53
CA TYR A 2 1.64 5.61 -6.08
C TYR A 2 2.64 6.62 -6.66
N THR A 3 2.45 7.09 -7.90
CA THR A 3 3.35 8.05 -8.58
C THR A 3 3.48 9.37 -7.81
N MET A 4 2.36 9.93 -7.36
CA MET A 4 2.36 11.16 -6.56
C MET A 4 3.04 10.97 -5.21
N MET A 5 2.87 9.79 -4.59
CA MET A 5 3.54 9.47 -3.33
C MET A 5 5.06 9.33 -3.54
N ASP A 6 5.51 8.71 -4.64
CA ASP A 6 6.94 8.59 -4.95
C ASP A 6 7.59 9.97 -5.14
N ILE A 7 6.95 10.87 -5.89
CA ILE A 7 7.43 12.24 -6.06
C ILE A 7 7.49 12.96 -4.70
N PHE A 8 6.41 12.90 -3.91
CA PHE A 8 6.39 13.50 -2.57
C PHE A 8 7.55 13.00 -1.69
N LEU A 9 7.79 11.68 -1.66
CA LEU A 9 8.87 11.09 -0.87
C LEU A 9 10.25 11.57 -1.34
N ARG A 10 10.46 11.71 -2.65
CA ARG A 10 11.74 12.19 -3.21
C ARG A 10 11.98 13.66 -2.89
N GLU A 11 10.97 14.51 -3.08
CA GLU A 11 11.09 15.95 -2.85
C GLU A 11 11.26 16.26 -1.35
N ILE A 12 10.50 15.61 -0.47
CA ILE A 12 10.62 15.84 0.98
C ILE A 12 11.98 15.38 1.51
N ARG A 13 12.50 14.24 1.04
CA ARG A 13 13.85 13.79 1.42
C ARG A 13 14.95 14.73 0.94
N GLN A 14 14.69 15.56 -0.07
CA GLN A 14 15.68 16.51 -0.58
C GLN A 14 15.74 17.81 0.25
N VAL A 15 14.66 18.15 0.95
CA VAL A 15 14.55 19.43 1.68
C VAL A 15 14.59 19.28 3.21
N VAL A 16 14.39 18.07 3.73
CA VAL A 16 14.45 17.77 5.16
C VAL A 16 15.78 17.12 5.50
N ASP A 17 16.55 17.78 6.37
CA ASP A 17 17.73 17.19 6.99
C ASP A 17 17.33 16.50 8.32
N GLY A 18 17.75 15.24 8.49
CA GLY A 18 17.53 14.47 9.72
C GLY A 18 16.48 13.37 9.61
N GLU A 19 15.97 12.94 10.76
CA GLU A 19 14.99 11.85 10.85
C GLU A 19 13.60 12.31 10.39
N LEU A 20 12.94 11.48 9.58
CA LEU A 20 11.65 11.79 8.97
C LEU A 20 10.65 10.66 9.21
N LEU A 21 9.56 10.98 9.90
CA LEU A 21 8.39 10.11 10.07
C LEU A 21 7.30 10.55 9.11
N ILE A 22 6.74 9.60 8.35
CA ILE A 22 5.71 9.89 7.33
C ILE A 22 4.48 9.05 7.62
N ILE A 23 3.37 9.74 7.93
CA ILE A 23 2.06 9.13 8.12
C ILE A 23 1.17 9.55 6.97
N ARG A 24 0.70 8.59 6.16
CA ARG A 24 -0.24 8.85 5.07
C ARG A 24 -1.66 8.58 5.55
N LEU A 25 -2.47 9.64 5.66
CA LEU A 25 -3.91 9.52 5.85
C LEU A 25 -4.60 9.45 4.48
N GLY A 26 -5.42 8.44 4.28
CA GLY A 26 -6.18 8.25 3.05
C GLY A 26 -7.32 7.26 3.25
N THR A 27 -8.22 7.24 2.29
CA THR A 27 -9.30 6.25 2.25
C THR A 27 -8.83 4.99 1.53
N CYS A 28 -9.45 3.85 1.86
CA CYS A 28 -9.21 2.57 1.22
C CYS A 28 -10.50 1.75 1.21
N ASP A 29 -10.51 0.71 0.37
CA ASP A 29 -11.45 -0.39 0.49
C ASP A 29 -10.77 -1.53 1.27
N SER A 30 -11.58 -2.33 1.97
CA SER A 30 -11.11 -3.48 2.75
C SER A 30 -11.56 -4.79 2.12
N ILE A 31 -10.74 -5.83 2.31
CA ILE A 31 -11.13 -7.21 2.08
C ILE A 31 -11.17 -7.90 3.44
N GLY A 32 -12.31 -8.51 3.79
CA GLY A 32 -12.48 -9.25 5.05
C GLY A 32 -13.46 -8.56 6.01
N ASN A 33 -13.03 -8.36 7.25
CA ASN A 33 -13.90 -8.00 8.38
C ASN A 33 -14.23 -6.49 8.57
N PRO A 34 -13.40 -5.50 8.14
CA PRO A 34 -13.74 -4.09 8.34
C PRO A 34 -14.94 -3.64 7.51
N ASN A 35 -15.78 -2.78 8.10
CA ASN A 35 -16.94 -2.16 7.47
C ASN A 35 -16.61 -0.79 6.87
N ILE A 36 -17.55 -0.24 6.10
CA ILE A 36 -17.45 1.12 5.57
C ILE A 36 -17.37 2.12 6.73
N GLY A 37 -16.33 2.95 6.72
CA GLY A 37 -16.09 3.97 7.75
C GLY A 37 -15.13 3.53 8.87
N ASP A 38 -14.75 2.26 8.91
CA ASP A 38 -13.74 1.78 9.84
C ASP A 38 -12.34 2.29 9.47
N VAL A 39 -11.50 2.49 10.48
CA VAL A 39 -10.12 2.99 10.32
C VAL A 39 -9.15 1.82 10.43
N ILE A 40 -8.16 1.82 9.53
CA ILE A 40 -7.18 0.77 9.40
C ILE A 40 -5.77 1.37 9.57
N VAL A 41 -4.97 0.76 10.43
CA VAL A 41 -3.54 1.02 10.56
C VAL A 41 -2.79 -0.17 9.93
N PRO A 42 -2.28 -0.05 8.69
CA PRO A 42 -1.63 -1.18 8.04
C PRO A 42 -0.26 -1.45 8.68
N SER A 43 0.07 -2.73 8.88
CA SER A 43 1.40 -3.16 9.35
C SER A 43 2.44 -3.23 8.22
N GLY A 44 1.98 -3.21 6.98
CA GLY A 44 2.82 -3.20 5.79
C GLY A 44 2.00 -3.02 4.52
N ALA A 45 2.69 -2.90 3.39
CA ALA A 45 2.07 -2.79 2.09
C ALA A 45 2.79 -3.66 1.05
N PHE A 46 2.06 -4.18 0.08
CA PHE A 46 2.61 -4.76 -1.14
C PHE A 46 1.91 -4.12 -2.34
N SER A 47 2.37 -4.41 -3.54
CA SER A 47 1.78 -3.91 -4.78
C SER A 47 1.27 -5.08 -5.61
N VAL A 48 0.04 -4.95 -6.08
CA VAL A 48 -0.53 -5.83 -7.10
C VAL A 48 -0.66 -5.05 -8.40
N THR A 49 0.04 -5.50 -9.44
CA THR A 49 -0.10 -4.94 -10.80
C THR A 49 -0.56 -6.03 -11.76
N ARG A 50 -1.46 -5.67 -12.68
CA ARG A 50 -1.94 -6.61 -13.70
C ARG A 50 -0.89 -6.79 -14.78
N ASN A 51 -0.58 -8.03 -15.11
CA ASN A 51 0.13 -8.35 -16.33
C ASN A 51 -0.88 -8.39 -17.49
N TYR A 52 -0.90 -7.36 -18.32
CA TYR A 52 -1.85 -7.28 -19.44
C TYR A 52 -1.58 -8.35 -20.51
N ASP A 53 -0.32 -8.72 -20.72
CA ASP A 53 0.10 -9.69 -21.73
C ASP A 53 -0.46 -11.09 -21.44
N TYR A 54 -0.68 -11.42 -20.17
CA TYR A 54 -1.30 -12.68 -19.75
C TYR A 54 -2.68 -12.88 -20.37
N PHE A 55 -3.46 -11.81 -20.58
CA PHE A 55 -4.85 -11.87 -21.03
C PHE A 55 -5.03 -11.77 -22.55
N ILE A 56 -3.96 -11.46 -23.29
CA ILE A 56 -3.96 -11.34 -24.76
C ILE A 56 -3.11 -12.44 -25.44
N ARG A 57 -2.98 -13.60 -24.78
CA ARG A 57 -2.24 -14.76 -25.30
C ARG A 57 -2.65 -15.09 -26.73
N GLY A 58 -1.66 -15.31 -27.60
CA GLY A 58 -1.86 -15.64 -29.01
C GLY A 58 -1.95 -14.41 -29.93
N VAL A 59 -1.75 -13.20 -29.41
CA VAL A 59 -1.59 -11.98 -30.20
C VAL A 59 -0.11 -11.55 -30.14
N ASP A 60 0.74 -12.23 -30.89
CA ASP A 60 2.16 -11.90 -30.94
C ASP A 60 2.40 -10.70 -31.88
N THR A 61 2.96 -9.63 -31.35
CA THR A 61 3.42 -8.46 -32.11
C THR A 61 4.92 -8.57 -32.37
N VAL A 62 5.45 -7.84 -33.36
CA VAL A 62 6.89 -7.88 -33.69
C VAL A 62 7.81 -7.49 -32.52
N ASP A 63 7.28 -6.73 -31.55
CA ASP A 63 8.00 -6.22 -30.38
C ASP A 63 7.66 -6.99 -29.09
N CYS A 64 6.91 -8.11 -29.18
CA CYS A 64 6.46 -8.82 -27.98
C CYS A 64 7.64 -9.51 -27.25
N LEU A 65 7.72 -9.30 -25.94
CA LEU A 65 8.60 -10.08 -25.08
C LEU A 65 7.97 -11.47 -24.79
N PRO A 66 8.78 -12.48 -24.42
CA PRO A 66 8.25 -13.78 -24.02
C PRO A 66 7.21 -13.65 -22.91
N ILE A 67 6.05 -14.29 -23.09
CA ILE A 67 4.95 -14.22 -22.13
C ILE A 67 5.40 -14.80 -20.79
N VAL A 68 5.27 -14.01 -19.73
CA VAL A 68 5.39 -14.48 -18.34
C VAL A 68 4.05 -15.07 -17.91
N ASP A 69 4.04 -16.36 -17.55
CA ASP A 69 2.84 -17.13 -17.21
C ASP A 69 2.30 -16.80 -15.80
N ASN A 70 1.97 -15.53 -15.56
CA ASN A 70 1.36 -15.06 -14.32
C ASN A 70 0.44 -13.86 -14.58
N PRO A 71 -0.86 -13.89 -14.17
CA PRO A 71 -1.81 -12.81 -14.45
C PRO A 71 -1.55 -11.52 -13.66
N TYR A 72 -0.85 -11.62 -12.52
CA TYR A 72 -0.60 -10.50 -11.63
C TYR A 72 0.84 -10.55 -11.12
N ASN A 73 1.51 -9.40 -11.14
CA ASN A 73 2.79 -9.23 -10.46
C ASN A 73 2.51 -8.74 -9.04
N ILE A 74 2.97 -9.50 -8.05
CA ILE A 74 2.85 -9.19 -6.64
C ILE A 74 4.25 -8.86 -6.12
N SER A 75 4.42 -7.67 -5.54
CA SER A 75 5.71 -7.29 -4.95
C SER A 75 5.95 -8.02 -3.62
N LYS A 76 7.20 -7.94 -3.13
CA LYS A 76 7.47 -8.24 -1.70
C LYS A 76 6.68 -7.28 -0.81
N VAL A 77 6.40 -7.73 0.40
CA VAL A 77 5.81 -6.88 1.44
C VAL A 77 6.88 -5.90 1.94
N ALA A 78 6.54 -4.62 1.94
CA ALA A 78 7.26 -3.55 2.61
C ALA A 78 6.57 -3.27 3.94
N TYR A 79 7.18 -3.71 5.04
CA TYR A 79 6.65 -3.48 6.38
C TYR A 79 6.85 -2.02 6.82
N GLY A 80 5.88 -1.51 7.57
CA GLY A 80 6.00 -0.23 8.26
C GLY A 80 6.94 -0.33 9.46
N ASP A 81 7.29 0.81 10.04
CA ASP A 81 7.99 0.84 11.33
C ASP A 81 7.06 0.31 12.43
N GLU A 82 7.49 -0.73 13.13
CA GLU A 82 6.67 -1.46 14.10
C GLU A 82 6.26 -0.58 15.29
N GLU A 83 7.18 0.24 15.78
CA GLU A 83 6.93 1.12 16.92
C GLU A 83 5.94 2.21 16.54
N LEU A 84 6.16 2.86 15.39
CA LEU A 84 5.27 3.91 14.89
C LEU A 84 3.85 3.37 14.63
N CYS A 85 3.73 2.21 13.98
CA CYS A 85 2.43 1.58 13.72
C CYS A 85 1.71 1.26 15.03
N ARG A 86 2.42 0.71 16.03
CA ARG A 86 1.84 0.38 17.35
C ARG A 86 1.37 1.64 18.09
N VAL A 87 2.17 2.70 18.10
CA VAL A 87 1.79 3.98 18.72
C VAL A 87 0.56 4.56 18.04
N LEU A 88 0.52 4.54 16.70
CA LEU A 88 -0.62 5.05 15.94
C LEU A 88 -1.90 4.26 16.21
N GLU A 89 -1.82 2.93 16.30
CA GLU A 89 -2.96 2.07 16.64
C GLU A 89 -3.53 2.42 18.03
N ILE A 90 -2.67 2.59 19.03
CA ILE A 90 -3.08 2.95 20.41
C ILE A 90 -3.76 4.32 20.42
N GLU A 91 -3.12 5.34 19.83
CA GLU A 91 -3.65 6.70 19.85
C GLU A 91 -4.96 6.83 19.07
N LEU A 92 -5.08 6.15 17.92
CA LEU A 92 -6.33 6.14 17.15
C LEU A 92 -7.45 5.36 17.86
N THR A 93 -7.12 4.27 18.55
CA THR A 93 -8.11 3.52 19.35
C THR A 93 -8.68 4.40 20.46
N HIS A 94 -7.84 5.17 21.14
CA HIS A 94 -8.30 6.13 22.15
C HIS A 94 -9.13 7.26 21.53
N ALA A 95 -8.70 7.82 20.40
CA ALA A 95 -9.36 8.96 19.78
C ALA A 95 -10.70 8.63 19.12
N LEU A 96 -10.86 7.40 18.61
CA LEU A 96 -12.02 6.98 17.81
C LEU A 96 -12.97 6.05 18.57
N TYR A 97 -12.76 5.85 19.87
CA TYR A 97 -13.64 5.03 20.70
C TYR A 97 -15.12 5.49 20.58
N PRO A 98 -16.08 4.57 20.36
CA PRO A 98 -15.98 3.10 20.45
C PRO A 98 -15.68 2.38 19.12
N SER A 99 -15.34 3.09 18.04
CA SER A 99 -15.07 2.46 16.74
C SER A 99 -13.80 1.60 16.80
N PRO A 100 -13.85 0.35 16.29
CA PRO A 100 -12.67 -0.52 16.27
C PRO A 100 -11.62 -0.02 15.27
N ILE A 101 -10.35 -0.17 15.63
CA ILE A 101 -9.21 -0.02 14.71
C ILE A 101 -8.77 -1.40 14.24
N TYR A 102 -8.55 -1.55 12.94
CA TYR A 102 -8.08 -2.81 12.36
C TYR A 102 -6.64 -2.69 11.89
N THR A 103 -5.92 -3.81 11.98
CA THR A 103 -4.53 -3.93 11.49
C THR A 103 -4.46 -5.01 10.42
N CYS A 104 -3.88 -4.69 9.25
CA CYS A 104 -3.77 -5.61 8.12
C CYS A 104 -2.61 -5.23 7.17
N LEU A 105 -2.48 -5.95 6.05
CA LEU A 105 -1.61 -5.56 4.94
C LEU A 105 -2.40 -4.72 3.91
N ASN A 106 -1.74 -3.69 3.37
CA ASN A 106 -2.25 -2.89 2.27
C ASN A 106 -1.73 -3.42 0.92
N ALA A 107 -2.50 -3.29 -0.17
CA ALA A 107 -2.20 -3.85 -1.49
C ALA A 107 -2.23 -2.79 -2.61
#